data_AF-C6HHV4-F1
#
_entry.id   AF-C6HHV4-F1
#
_cell.length_a   1.000
_cell.length_b   1.000
_cell.length_c   1.000
_cell.angle_alpha   90.00
_cell.angle_beta   90.00
_cell.angle_gamma   90.00
#
_symmetry.space_group_name_H-M   'P 1'
#
loop_
_entity.id
_entity.type
_entity.pdbx_description
1 polymer ?
#
loop_
_entity_poly.entity_id
_entity_poly.type
_entity_poly.pdbx_seq_one_letter_code
_entity_poly.pdbx_strand_id
1 'polypeptide(L)'
;MAWQGPSCVARALRSAQNSFRREAHLSRTTCLSATTTHLQSQRRSLSTSPEQQVEITAAPPIDTTKLKTSPQRILPASPAYFTGTPKFIDHVLKLEQIHSEAPRTAFLKHSDYKNAINEEVPAAKYRQLQKILSRLNQIQPDKVPQEVKDILKTFTRLGDPYQQKIVPKKLDEMGRARGVGRRKTSHATVCDEANPEESRLYLDGSSTSREKEAWSFESQKDARLGQTVKESLPYQAQVEDVSFHVCPILPNWYPPVSMYIFLNYNWNLYLPRLEIPTATDLQATGRTHKLFEHK
;
A
#
# COMPACT_ATOMS: atom_id res chain seq x y z
N MET A 1 -23.48 13.99 -20.33
CA MET A 1 -23.31 12.59 -19.87
C MET A 1 -22.03 12.05 -20.46
N ALA A 2 -20.93 12.04 -19.71
CA ALA A 2 -19.70 11.37 -20.13
C ALA A 2 -19.13 10.64 -18.90
N TRP A 3 -19.25 9.32 -18.93
CA TRP A 3 -18.70 8.42 -17.94
C TRP A 3 -17.18 8.52 -18.00
N GLN A 4 -16.55 9.07 -16.97
CA GLN A 4 -15.10 8.96 -16.79
C GLN A 4 -14.80 7.48 -16.53
N GLY A 5 -14.46 6.77 -17.60
CA GLY A 5 -13.93 5.42 -17.52
C GLY A 5 -12.66 5.40 -16.66
N PRO A 6 -12.37 4.28 -15.99
CA PRO A 6 -11.14 4.14 -15.22
C PRO A 6 -9.94 4.40 -16.13
N SER A 7 -9.01 5.23 -15.66
CA SER A 7 -7.77 5.58 -16.36
C SER A 7 -7.11 4.35 -16.99
N CYS A 8 -6.58 4.50 -18.20
CA CYS A 8 -5.88 3.44 -18.93
C CYS A 8 -4.80 2.76 -18.08
N VAL A 9 -4.18 3.50 -17.16
CA VAL A 9 -3.19 3.00 -16.18
C VAL A 9 -3.81 2.00 -15.20
N ALA A 10 -5.02 2.27 -14.69
CA ALA A 10 -5.73 1.35 -13.80
C ALA A 10 -6.16 0.05 -14.51
N ARG A 11 -6.44 0.11 -15.82
CA ARG A 11 -6.72 -1.08 -16.64
C ARG A 11 -5.44 -1.88 -16.95
N ALA A 12 -4.31 -1.22 -17.18
CA ALA A 12 -3.02 -1.87 -17.40
C ALA A 12 -2.49 -2.61 -16.16
N LEU A 13 -2.60 -2.01 -14.97
CA LEU A 13 -2.17 -2.64 -13.72
C LEU A 13 -3.01 -3.88 -13.34
N ARG A 14 -4.33 -3.85 -13.58
CA ARG A 14 -5.18 -5.05 -13.38
C ARG A 14 -4.92 -6.15 -14.42
N SER A 15 -4.47 -5.78 -15.62
CA SER A 15 -4.07 -6.75 -16.65
C SER A 15 -2.79 -7.51 -16.24
N ALA A 16 -1.79 -6.80 -15.74
CA ALA A 16 -0.51 -7.38 -15.32
C ALA A 16 -0.63 -8.31 -14.09
N GLN A 17 -1.50 -7.98 -13.13
CA GLN A 17 -1.76 -8.83 -11.97
C GLN A 17 -2.47 -10.14 -12.33
N ASN A 18 -3.27 -10.15 -13.40
CA ASN A 18 -3.91 -11.38 -13.89
C ASN A 18 -2.98 -12.25 -14.75
N SER A 19 -1.88 -11.70 -15.30
CA SER A 19 -0.92 -12.46 -16.10
C SER A 19 -0.09 -13.41 -15.23
N PHE A 20 0.34 -12.95 -14.05
CA PHE A 20 1.12 -13.77 -13.11
C PHE A 20 0.34 -14.93 -12.47
N ARG A 21 -0.99 -14.98 -12.64
CA ARG A 21 -1.81 -16.09 -12.14
C ARG A 21 -2.12 -17.15 -13.20
N ARG A 22 -1.68 -16.98 -14.45
CA ARG A 22 -2.00 -17.88 -15.58
C ARG A 22 -0.81 -18.65 -16.13
N GLU A 23 0.36 -18.60 -15.50
CA GLU A 23 1.57 -19.27 -15.97
C GLU A 23 1.98 -20.49 -15.13
N ALA A 24 1.01 -21.04 -14.38
CA ALA A 24 1.02 -22.44 -14.01
C ALA A 24 -0.09 -23.11 -14.80
N HIS A 25 0.23 -24.21 -15.49
CA HIS A 25 -0.67 -25.10 -16.23
C HIS A 25 -0.95 -24.75 -17.69
N LEU A 26 0.01 -25.02 -18.57
CA LEU A 26 -0.30 -25.67 -19.86
C LEU A 26 0.77 -26.71 -20.21
N SER A 27 0.51 -27.92 -19.72
CA SER A 27 0.83 -29.16 -20.42
C SER A 27 -0.29 -30.13 -20.09
N ARG A 28 -1.42 -30.04 -20.82
CA ARG A 28 -2.14 -31.23 -21.27
C ARG A 28 -3.28 -30.91 -22.23
N THR A 29 -3.13 -31.52 -23.39
CA THR A 29 -4.05 -31.77 -24.48
C THR A 29 -5.30 -32.54 -24.01
N THR A 30 -6.45 -32.16 -24.59
CA THR A 30 -7.62 -32.98 -24.97
C THR A 30 -8.14 -34.06 -24.01
N CYS A 31 -9.39 -33.93 -23.54
CA CYS A 31 -10.59 -34.57 -24.14
C CYS A 31 -11.81 -34.43 -23.20
N LEU A 32 -12.97 -34.13 -23.79
CA LEU A 32 -14.27 -34.14 -23.11
C LEU A 32 -14.68 -35.60 -22.95
N SER A 33 -14.82 -36.06 -21.71
CA SER A 33 -15.51 -37.31 -21.39
C SER A 33 -16.24 -37.09 -20.07
N ALA A 34 -17.56 -37.18 -20.13
CA ALA A 34 -18.43 -37.16 -18.97
C ALA A 34 -18.16 -38.43 -18.15
N THR A 35 -17.48 -38.29 -17.03
CA THR A 35 -17.40 -39.33 -16.01
C THR A 35 -17.88 -38.75 -14.68
N THR A 36 -19.00 -39.31 -14.24
CA THR A 36 -19.51 -39.30 -12.88
C THR A 36 -18.38 -39.43 -11.86
N THR A 37 -18.23 -38.41 -11.00
CA THR A 37 -17.33 -38.47 -9.84
C THR A 37 -18.00 -39.30 -8.76
N HIS A 38 -17.79 -40.61 -8.86
CA HIS A 38 -17.98 -41.55 -7.77
C HIS A 38 -17.12 -41.08 -6.59
N LEU A 39 -17.77 -40.54 -5.55
CA LEU A 39 -17.17 -40.23 -4.25
C LEU A 39 -16.50 -41.50 -3.72
N GLN A 40 -15.21 -41.65 -3.99
CA GLN A 40 -14.37 -42.64 -3.35
C GLN A 40 -14.21 -42.20 -1.90
N SER A 41 -15.13 -42.68 -1.07
CA SER A 41 -14.98 -42.80 0.37
C SER A 41 -13.64 -43.46 0.64
N GLN A 42 -12.58 -42.66 0.79
CA GLN A 42 -11.37 -43.08 1.45
C GLN A 42 -11.73 -43.34 2.91
N ARG A 43 -12.20 -44.57 3.16
CA ARG A 43 -12.10 -45.19 4.46
C ARG A 43 -10.62 -45.13 4.82
N ARG A 44 -10.26 -44.22 5.73
CA ARG A 44 -9.05 -44.39 6.54
C ARG A 44 -9.19 -45.74 7.20
N SER A 45 -8.47 -46.73 6.69
CA SER A 45 -8.25 -47.99 7.38
C SER A 45 -7.51 -47.62 8.67
N LEU A 46 -8.26 -47.60 9.77
CA LEU A 46 -7.69 -47.66 11.10
C LEU A 46 -6.82 -48.91 11.14
N SER A 47 -5.51 -48.71 11.18
CA SER A 47 -4.55 -49.77 11.41
C SER A 47 -4.76 -50.27 12.83
N THR A 48 -5.48 -51.38 12.96
CA THR A 48 -5.52 -52.16 14.19
C THR A 48 -4.23 -52.97 14.24
N SER A 49 -3.20 -52.40 14.86
CA SER A 49 -2.05 -53.15 15.33
C SER A 49 -2.52 -54.14 16.41
N PRO A 50 -2.07 -55.40 16.40
CA PRO A 50 -2.52 -56.40 17.36
C PRO A 50 -2.01 -56.07 18.77
N GLU A 51 -2.98 -55.95 19.66
CA GLU A 51 -2.96 -56.10 21.12
C GLU A 51 -1.58 -56.26 21.79
N GLN A 52 -1.07 -55.15 22.28
CA GLN A 52 -0.53 -55.14 23.63
C GLN A 52 -1.72 -54.76 24.52
N GLN A 53 -2.17 -55.68 25.37
CA GLN A 53 -3.24 -55.44 26.36
C GLN A 53 -2.78 -54.37 27.34
N VAL A 54 -2.91 -53.10 26.96
CA VAL A 54 -2.80 -51.99 27.89
C VAL A 54 -4.12 -51.99 28.64
N GLU A 55 -4.07 -52.50 29.87
CA GLU A 55 -5.12 -52.39 30.87
C GLU A 55 -5.67 -50.95 30.84
N ILE A 56 -6.90 -50.81 30.33
CA ILE A 56 -7.55 -49.52 30.15
C ILE A 56 -7.94 -49.01 31.54
N THR A 57 -6.97 -48.44 32.24
CA THR A 57 -7.21 -47.75 33.50
C THR A 57 -7.97 -46.48 33.15
N ALA A 58 -9.19 -46.34 33.70
CA ALA A 58 -9.99 -45.16 33.51
C ALA A 58 -9.17 -43.91 33.88
N ALA A 59 -9.22 -42.88 33.04
CA ALA A 59 -8.56 -41.62 33.34
C ALA A 59 -9.03 -41.12 34.72
N PRO A 60 -8.12 -40.63 35.57
CA PRO A 60 -8.49 -40.12 36.89
C PRO A 60 -9.51 -38.97 36.76
N PRO A 61 -10.40 -38.81 37.76
CA PRO A 61 -11.44 -37.78 37.74
C PRO A 61 -10.82 -36.39 37.58
N ILE A 62 -11.38 -35.59 36.66
CA ILE A 62 -10.92 -34.23 36.39
C ILE A 62 -11.31 -33.35 37.58
N ASP A 63 -10.31 -32.83 38.30
CA ASP A 63 -10.48 -31.82 39.37
C ASP A 63 -10.97 -30.49 38.78
N THR A 64 -12.29 -30.29 38.72
CA THR A 64 -12.91 -29.04 38.23
C THR A 64 -12.64 -27.83 39.15
N THR A 65 -12.19 -28.07 40.38
CA THR A 65 -11.86 -27.04 41.38
C THR A 65 -10.60 -26.24 41.05
N LYS A 66 -9.74 -26.75 40.17
CA LYS A 66 -8.47 -26.09 39.74
C LYS A 66 -8.59 -25.40 38.38
N LEU A 67 -9.75 -25.49 37.71
CA LEU A 67 -9.95 -24.88 36.40
C LEU A 67 -10.16 -23.37 36.55
N LYS A 68 -9.13 -22.59 36.20
CA LYS A 68 -9.24 -21.14 36.07
C LYS A 68 -10.35 -20.83 35.05
N THR A 69 -11.47 -20.29 35.52
CA THR A 69 -12.73 -20.07 34.76
C THR A 69 -12.62 -18.98 33.68
N SER A 70 -11.41 -18.56 33.30
CA SER A 70 -11.22 -17.61 32.21
C SER A 70 -11.41 -18.33 30.87
N PRO A 71 -12.32 -17.89 29.99
CA PRO A 71 -12.43 -18.45 28.65
C PRO A 71 -11.11 -18.20 27.89
N GLN A 72 -10.44 -19.27 27.46
CA GLN A 72 -9.21 -19.20 26.67
C GLN A 72 -9.50 -19.50 25.21
N ARG A 73 -9.02 -18.64 24.31
CA ARG A 73 -9.05 -18.88 22.87
C ARG A 73 -7.69 -19.41 22.43
N ILE A 74 -7.69 -20.47 21.62
CA ILE A 74 -6.48 -20.98 20.98
C ILE A 74 -6.13 -20.00 19.86
N LEU A 75 -4.97 -19.35 19.97
CA LEU A 75 -4.42 -18.46 18.96
C LEU A 75 -3.16 -19.07 18.35
N PRO A 76 -2.90 -18.88 17.06
CA PRO A 76 -1.63 -19.29 16.47
C PRO A 76 -0.48 -18.51 17.11
N ALA A 77 0.63 -19.20 17.36
CA ALA A 77 1.81 -18.59 17.96
C ALA A 77 2.54 -17.62 17.01
N SER A 78 2.49 -17.87 15.70
CA SER A 78 3.13 -17.06 14.66
C SER A 78 2.12 -16.12 13.99
N PRO A 79 2.45 -14.84 13.77
CA PRO A 79 1.65 -13.92 12.96
C PRO A 79 1.50 -14.40 11.52
N ALA A 80 2.51 -15.09 10.99
CA ALA A 80 2.54 -15.63 9.64
C ALA A 80 1.90 -17.02 9.52
N TYR A 81 1.13 -17.47 10.51
CA TYR A 81 0.55 -18.83 10.56
C TYR A 81 -0.22 -19.24 9.30
N PHE A 82 -0.96 -18.31 8.69
CA PHE A 82 -1.76 -18.58 7.48
C PHE A 82 -0.95 -18.61 6.17
N THR A 83 0.37 -18.61 6.26
CA THR A 83 1.27 -18.66 5.10
C THR A 83 1.80 -20.08 4.87
N GLY A 84 2.30 -20.37 3.68
CA GLY A 84 2.90 -21.67 3.37
C GLY A 84 4.21 -21.95 4.11
N THR A 85 4.89 -20.91 4.61
CA THR A 85 6.21 -21.00 5.27
C THR A 85 6.33 -20.05 6.48
N PRO A 86 5.57 -20.30 7.57
CA PRO A 86 5.42 -19.36 8.69
C PRO A 86 6.75 -18.98 9.36
N LYS A 87 7.64 -19.95 9.62
CA LYS A 87 8.95 -19.70 10.24
C LYS A 87 9.86 -18.83 9.37
N PHE A 88 9.88 -19.07 8.06
CA PHE A 88 10.70 -18.30 7.13
C PHE A 88 10.26 -16.84 7.12
N ILE A 89 8.95 -16.61 7.02
CA ILE A 89 8.39 -15.26 7.00
C ILE A 89 8.66 -14.55 8.32
N ASP A 90 8.53 -15.23 9.47
CA ASP A 90 8.90 -14.65 10.77
C ASP A 90 10.37 -14.22 10.83
N HIS A 91 11.29 -14.99 10.22
CA HIS A 91 12.70 -14.60 10.13
C HIS A 91 12.92 -13.40 9.21
N VAL A 92 12.25 -13.37 8.05
CA VAL A 92 12.33 -12.22 7.12
C VAL A 92 11.80 -10.95 7.79
N LEU A 93 10.66 -11.02 8.47
CA LEU A 93 10.09 -9.89 9.21
C LEU A 93 11.03 -9.37 10.31
N LYS A 94 11.72 -10.27 11.03
CA LYS A 94 12.76 -9.89 12.01
C LYS A 94 13.95 -9.18 11.35
N LEU A 95 14.39 -9.67 10.19
CA LEU A 95 15.49 -9.04 9.44
C LEU A 95 15.09 -7.67 8.88
N GLU A 96 13.86 -7.53 8.38
CA GLU A 96 13.31 -6.24 7.95
C GLU A 96 13.23 -5.24 9.10
N GLN A 97 12.83 -5.70 10.29
CA GLN A 97 12.81 -4.86 11.49
C GLN A 97 14.21 -4.31 11.81
N ILE A 98 15.24 -5.17 11.82
CA ILE A 98 16.63 -4.75 12.06
C ILE A 98 17.12 -3.81 10.94
N HIS A 99 16.74 -4.07 9.68
CA HIS A 99 17.07 -3.18 8.57
C HIS A 99 16.37 -1.81 8.69
N SER A 100 15.18 -1.76 9.31
CA SER A 100 14.39 -0.55 9.50
C SER A 100 14.87 0.35 10.64
N GLU A 101 15.70 -0.16 11.55
CA GLU A 101 16.29 0.61 12.66
C GLU A 101 17.39 1.58 12.21
N ALA A 102 17.81 1.53 10.94
CA ALA A 102 18.76 2.49 10.40
C ALA A 102 18.20 3.93 10.47
N PRO A 103 18.99 4.92 10.95
CA PRO A 103 18.56 6.32 11.00
C PRO A 103 18.11 6.81 9.62
N ARG A 104 16.91 7.40 9.54
CA ARG A 104 16.39 7.98 8.30
C ARG A 104 17.09 9.31 8.01
N THR A 105 18.23 9.23 7.36
CA THR A 105 19.03 10.39 6.97
C THR A 105 18.55 10.98 5.65
N ALA A 106 18.36 12.29 5.61
CA ALA A 106 17.98 12.97 4.40
C ALA A 106 19.19 13.56 3.67
N PHE A 107 19.57 12.90 2.57
CA PHE A 107 20.64 13.38 1.69
C PHE A 107 20.21 14.60 0.87
N LEU A 108 21.18 15.40 0.43
CA LEU A 108 20.99 16.56 -0.46
C LEU A 108 20.11 16.23 -1.68
N LYS A 109 19.41 17.24 -2.24
CA LYS A 109 18.78 17.06 -3.57
C LYS A 109 19.84 17.17 -4.64
N HIS A 110 19.53 16.64 -5.83
CA HIS A 110 20.41 16.76 -6.98
C HIS A 110 20.69 18.23 -7.34
N SER A 111 19.69 19.12 -7.22
CA SER A 111 19.86 20.57 -7.41
C SER A 111 20.86 21.17 -6.42
N ASP A 112 20.72 20.82 -5.15
CA ASP A 112 21.54 21.37 -4.07
C ASP A 112 22.99 20.89 -4.20
N TYR A 113 23.16 19.62 -4.60
CA TYR A 113 24.47 19.06 -4.92
C TYR A 113 25.13 19.78 -6.09
N LYS A 114 24.41 20.03 -7.19
CA LYS A 114 24.92 20.81 -8.33
C LYS A 114 25.36 22.21 -7.92
N ASN A 115 24.57 22.88 -7.08
CA ASN A 115 24.90 24.21 -6.59
C ASN A 115 26.15 24.20 -5.69
N ALA A 116 26.35 23.13 -4.91
CA ALA A 116 27.52 22.98 -4.05
C ALA A 116 28.82 22.78 -4.86
N ILE A 117 28.77 22.02 -5.96
CA ILE A 117 29.94 21.70 -6.79
C ILE A 117 30.11 22.65 -7.99
N ASN A 118 29.10 23.45 -8.31
CA ASN A 118 29.03 24.33 -9.50
C ASN A 118 29.26 23.60 -10.84
N GLU A 119 28.91 22.31 -10.91
CA GLU A 119 29.06 21.44 -12.08
C GLU A 119 27.75 20.74 -12.43
N GLU A 120 27.48 20.58 -13.72
CA GLU A 120 26.34 19.82 -14.20
C GLU A 120 26.58 18.32 -14.13
N VAL A 121 26.06 17.69 -13.07
CA VAL A 121 26.10 16.23 -12.95
C VAL A 121 24.87 15.58 -13.59
N PRO A 122 25.04 14.50 -14.38
CA PRO A 122 23.92 13.69 -14.85
C PRO A 122 23.19 13.01 -13.70
N ALA A 123 21.85 13.00 -13.76
CA ALA A 123 21.01 12.40 -12.71
C ALA A 123 21.32 10.91 -12.45
N ALA A 124 21.80 10.18 -13.45
CA ALA A 124 22.19 8.78 -13.32
C ALA A 124 23.36 8.59 -12.33
N LYS A 125 24.43 9.39 -12.46
CA LYS A 125 25.59 9.35 -11.56
C LYS A 125 25.19 9.73 -10.13
N TYR A 126 24.32 10.73 -9.99
CA TYR A 126 23.81 11.15 -8.69
C TYR A 126 23.00 10.05 -7.98
N ARG A 127 22.17 9.30 -8.71
CA ARG A 127 21.43 8.15 -8.16
C ARG A 127 22.36 7.03 -7.71
N GLN A 128 23.47 6.80 -8.42
CA GLN A 128 24.50 5.83 -7.99
C GLN A 128 25.17 6.28 -6.69
N LEU A 129 25.54 7.56 -6.59
CA LEU A 129 26.06 8.15 -5.35
C LEU A 129 25.10 7.97 -4.17
N GLN A 130 23.80 8.25 -4.36
CA GLN A 130 22.78 8.05 -3.33
C GLN A 130 22.68 6.59 -2.85
N LYS A 131 22.84 5.61 -3.73
CA LYS A 131 22.85 4.19 -3.33
C LYS A 131 24.05 3.86 -2.43
N ILE A 132 25.22 4.40 -2.75
CA ILE A 132 26.43 4.21 -1.94
C ILE A 132 26.23 4.86 -0.56
N LEU A 133 25.75 6.11 -0.51
CA LEU A 133 25.46 6.82 0.73
C LEU A 133 24.43 6.08 1.60
N SER A 134 23.34 5.57 1.01
CA SER A 134 22.36 4.75 1.74
C SER A 134 22.97 3.48 2.32
N ARG A 135 23.84 2.80 1.57
CA ARG A 135 24.52 1.59 2.06
C ARG A 135 25.47 1.90 3.22
N LEU A 136 26.19 3.02 3.15
CA LEU A 136 27.06 3.47 4.25
C LEU A 136 26.25 3.82 5.51
N ASN A 137 25.09 4.46 5.35
CA ASN A 137 24.20 4.82 6.45
C ASN A 137 23.51 3.62 7.12
N GLN A 138 23.49 2.44 6.48
CA GLN A 138 22.96 1.21 7.06
C GLN A 138 23.91 0.53 8.05
N ILE A 139 25.18 0.95 8.11
CA ILE A 139 26.15 0.39 9.05
C ILE A 139 25.75 0.81 10.48
N GLN A 140 25.83 -0.13 11.43
CA GLN A 140 25.55 0.14 12.85
C GLN A 140 26.40 1.30 13.37
N PRO A 141 25.84 2.27 14.10
CA PRO A 141 26.51 3.53 14.47
C PRO A 141 27.82 3.32 15.26
N ASP A 142 27.89 2.25 16.04
CA ASP A 142 29.07 1.86 16.83
C ASP A 142 30.25 1.39 15.97
N LYS A 143 29.97 0.90 14.76
CA LYS A 143 30.94 0.35 13.82
C LYS A 143 31.27 1.31 12.67
N VAL A 144 30.62 2.48 12.62
CA VAL A 144 30.88 3.47 11.56
C VAL A 144 32.21 4.17 11.82
N PRO A 145 33.20 4.08 10.92
CA PRO A 145 34.47 4.80 11.07
C PRO A 145 34.26 6.32 10.96
N GLN A 146 35.13 7.09 11.60
CA GLN A 146 34.98 8.55 11.70
C GLN A 146 34.96 9.23 10.32
N GLU A 147 35.81 8.78 9.40
CA GLU A 147 35.88 9.27 8.02
C GLU A 147 34.52 9.20 7.32
N VAL A 148 33.79 8.10 7.49
CA VAL A 148 32.46 7.91 6.90
C VAL A 148 31.45 8.87 7.52
N LYS A 149 31.54 9.14 8.83
CA LYS A 149 30.65 10.11 9.49
C LYS A 149 30.82 11.51 8.92
N ASP A 150 32.05 11.92 8.66
CA ASP A 150 32.35 13.27 8.17
C ASP A 150 31.95 13.44 6.69
N ILE A 151 32.13 12.39 5.88
CA ILE A 151 31.57 12.33 4.52
C ILE A 151 30.04 12.41 4.58
N LEU A 152 29.38 11.58 5.39
CA LEU A 152 27.92 11.57 5.50
C LEU A 152 27.37 12.93 5.92
N LYS A 153 28.01 13.63 6.86
CA LYS A 153 27.62 15.00 7.27
C LYS A 153 27.64 15.98 6.10
N THR A 154 28.65 15.90 5.24
CA THR A 154 28.80 16.78 4.06
C THR A 154 27.65 16.60 3.06
N PHE A 155 27.16 15.36 2.90
CA PHE A 155 26.07 15.03 1.97
C PHE A 155 24.66 15.07 2.60
N THR A 156 24.58 15.34 3.91
CA THR A 156 23.30 15.42 4.63
C THR A 156 22.78 16.85 4.61
N ARG A 157 21.46 17.01 4.50
CA ARG A 157 20.85 18.34 4.59
C ARG A 157 20.95 18.86 6.03
N LEU A 158 21.28 20.13 6.17
CA LEU A 158 21.23 20.82 7.46
C LEU A 158 19.74 21.04 7.84
N GLY A 159 19.21 20.19 8.71
CA GLY A 159 17.83 20.23 9.20
C GLY A 159 17.04 18.93 8.93
N ASP A 160 16.02 18.67 9.75
CA ASP A 160 15.18 17.48 9.60
C ASP A 160 14.05 17.75 8.59
N PRO A 161 14.07 17.16 7.38
CA PRO A 161 13.02 17.38 6.40
C PRO A 161 11.73 16.65 6.73
N TYR A 162 11.75 15.71 7.68
CA TYR A 162 10.56 15.00 8.12
C TYR A 162 9.84 15.74 9.25
N GLN A 163 10.47 16.77 9.83
CA GLN A 163 9.85 17.69 10.79
C GLN A 163 9.04 18.80 10.13
N GLN A 164 8.45 18.57 8.96
CA GLN A 164 7.36 19.42 8.48
C GLN A 164 6.12 19.18 9.34
N LYS A 165 6.15 19.71 10.56
CA LYS A 165 5.00 19.74 11.45
C LYS A 165 3.98 20.68 10.81
N ILE A 166 2.83 20.13 10.44
CA ILE A 166 1.68 20.95 10.06
C ILE A 166 1.39 21.84 11.27
N VAL A 167 1.39 23.16 11.04
CA VAL A 167 1.07 24.12 12.10
C VAL A 167 -0.31 23.74 12.66
N PRO A 168 -0.42 23.47 13.98
CA PRO A 168 -1.71 23.11 14.57
C PRO A 168 -2.70 24.24 14.31
N LYS A 169 -3.89 23.89 13.83
CA LYS A 169 -4.94 24.86 13.56
C LYS A 169 -5.36 25.49 14.89
N LYS A 170 -5.18 26.80 15.00
CA LYS A 170 -5.69 27.59 16.14
C LYS A 170 -7.12 28.00 15.85
N LEU A 171 -7.90 28.19 16.91
CA LEU A 171 -9.23 28.81 16.82
C LEU A 171 -9.08 30.30 16.53
N ASP A 172 -10.06 30.85 15.82
CA ASP A 172 -10.19 32.29 15.60
C ASP A 172 -10.55 33.02 16.91
N GLU A 173 -10.49 34.36 16.92
CA GLU A 173 -10.85 35.21 18.07
C GLU A 173 -12.26 34.95 18.62
N MET A 174 -13.17 34.55 17.74
CA MET A 174 -14.56 34.18 18.10
C MET A 174 -14.70 32.72 18.54
N GLY A 175 -13.62 31.98 18.76
CA GLY A 175 -13.67 30.55 19.12
C GLY A 175 -14.12 29.63 17.99
N ARG A 176 -13.98 30.06 16.73
CA ARG A 176 -14.37 29.26 15.54
C ARG A 176 -13.19 28.51 14.95
N ALA A 177 -13.40 27.26 14.58
CA ALA A 177 -12.45 26.42 13.84
C ALA A 177 -12.73 26.53 12.34
N ARG A 178 -11.70 26.83 11.54
CA ARG A 178 -11.81 26.85 10.07
C ARG A 178 -11.27 25.57 9.42
N GLY A 179 -12.13 24.90 8.66
CA GLY A 179 -11.82 23.76 7.81
C GLY A 179 -11.91 24.12 6.34
N VAL A 180 -10.99 23.60 5.52
CA VAL A 180 -11.08 23.72 4.06
C VAL A 180 -11.16 22.31 3.47
N GLY A 181 -12.22 22.07 2.70
CA GLY A 181 -12.49 20.81 2.01
C GLY A 181 -12.45 20.98 0.48
N ARG A 182 -11.93 19.99 -0.23
CA ARG A 182 -11.90 19.97 -1.71
C ARG A 182 -12.49 18.65 -2.23
N ARG A 183 -13.41 18.73 -3.19
CA ARG A 183 -13.94 17.56 -3.91
C ARG A 183 -14.08 17.90 -5.39
N LYS A 184 -13.35 17.19 -6.25
CA LYS A 184 -13.30 17.44 -7.71
C LYS A 184 -12.89 18.90 -8.00
N THR A 185 -13.81 19.71 -8.51
CA THR A 185 -13.64 21.15 -8.77
C THR A 185 -14.23 22.03 -7.66
N SER A 186 -14.95 21.45 -6.70
CA SER A 186 -15.57 22.19 -5.60
C SER A 186 -14.59 22.44 -4.46
N HIS A 187 -14.60 23.65 -3.94
CA HIS A 187 -13.84 24.10 -2.78
C HIS A 187 -14.82 24.66 -1.76
N ALA A 188 -14.77 24.17 -0.53
CA ALA A 188 -15.64 24.64 0.55
C ALA A 188 -14.80 25.03 1.76
N THR A 189 -15.13 26.17 2.37
CA THR A 189 -14.57 26.60 3.65
C THR A 189 -15.68 26.49 4.69
N VAL A 190 -15.48 25.63 5.68
CA VAL A 190 -16.42 25.41 6.79
C VAL A 190 -15.86 26.13 8.03
N CYS A 191 -16.71 26.84 8.74
CA CYS A 191 -16.36 27.50 10.00
C CYS A 191 -17.27 26.93 11.09
N ASP A 192 -16.71 26.12 11.96
CA ASP A 192 -17.44 25.51 13.08
C ASP A 192 -17.20 26.33 14.34
N GLU A 193 -18.24 26.58 15.12
CA GLU A 193 -18.11 27.25 16.41
C GLU A 193 -17.87 26.21 17.50
N ALA A 194 -16.88 26.44 18.37
CA ALA A 194 -16.49 25.43 19.35
C ALA A 194 -17.54 25.19 20.45
N ASN A 195 -18.42 26.17 20.70
CA ASN A 195 -19.44 26.09 21.74
C ASN A 195 -20.79 26.60 21.22
N PRO A 196 -21.52 25.81 20.41
CA PRO A 196 -22.80 26.24 19.87
C PRO A 196 -23.89 26.13 20.94
N GLU A 197 -24.62 27.21 21.19
CA GLU A 197 -25.87 27.17 21.97
C GLU A 197 -26.99 26.44 21.19
N GLU A 198 -26.93 26.48 19.85
CA GLU A 198 -27.87 25.81 18.95
C GLU A 198 -27.14 25.34 17.68
N SER A 199 -27.43 24.12 17.22
CA SER A 199 -26.85 23.56 16.00
C SER A 199 -27.59 24.09 14.78
N ARG A 200 -27.02 25.09 14.09
CA ARG A 200 -27.55 25.59 12.80
C ARG A 200 -26.52 25.48 11.70
N LEU A 201 -26.94 24.94 10.55
CA LEU A 201 -26.11 24.82 9.36
C LEU A 201 -26.53 25.87 8.31
N TYR A 202 -25.53 26.67 7.89
CA TYR A 202 -25.68 27.64 6.82
C TYR A 202 -24.76 27.26 5.67
N LEU A 203 -25.31 27.17 4.46
CA LEU A 203 -24.56 26.96 3.23
C LEU A 203 -24.67 28.23 2.38
N ASP A 204 -23.53 28.87 2.09
CA ASP A 204 -23.44 30.10 1.31
C ASP A 204 -24.40 31.22 1.76
N GLY A 205 -24.63 31.33 3.08
CA GLY A 205 -25.53 32.33 3.68
C GLY A 205 -27.00 31.93 3.70
N SER A 206 -27.37 30.74 3.20
CA SER A 206 -28.74 30.21 3.25
C SER A 206 -28.89 29.10 4.30
N SER A 207 -29.98 29.13 5.07
CA SER A 207 -30.32 28.05 6.01
C SER A 207 -30.75 26.81 5.23
N THR A 208 -30.24 25.63 5.59
CA THR A 208 -30.69 24.38 4.98
C THR A 208 -32.05 23.99 5.57
N SER A 209 -33.14 24.48 4.99
CA SER A 209 -34.53 24.30 5.48
C SER A 209 -35.07 22.85 5.37
N ARG A 210 -34.20 21.82 5.36
CA ARG A 210 -34.59 20.42 5.12
C ARG A 210 -34.70 19.56 6.38
N GLU A 211 -34.49 20.12 7.58
CA GLU A 211 -34.52 19.36 8.83
C GLU A 211 -35.92 19.05 9.38
N LYS A 212 -36.99 19.65 8.86
CA LYS A 212 -38.34 19.48 9.44
C LYS A 212 -39.15 18.30 8.90
N GLU A 213 -38.76 17.65 7.81
CA GLU A 213 -39.57 16.58 7.21
C GLU A 213 -39.12 15.15 7.57
N ALA A 214 -37.88 14.96 8.04
CA ALA A 214 -37.36 13.61 8.29
C ALA A 214 -37.79 13.01 9.65
N TRP A 215 -38.09 13.83 10.65
CA TRP A 215 -38.46 13.34 11.99
C TRP A 215 -39.95 13.04 12.15
N SER A 216 -40.79 13.45 11.19
CA SER A 216 -42.23 13.21 11.28
C SER A 216 -42.67 11.83 10.75
N PHE A 217 -41.80 11.11 10.02
CA PHE A 217 -42.18 9.84 9.39
C PHE A 217 -41.91 8.59 10.25
N GLU A 218 -41.02 8.68 11.24
CA GLU A 218 -40.71 7.53 12.12
C GLU A 218 -41.75 7.33 13.22
N SER A 219 -42.47 8.38 13.65
CA SER A 219 -43.50 8.28 14.71
C SER A 219 -44.82 7.62 14.28
N GLN A 220 -45.01 7.30 12.99
CA GLN A 220 -46.26 6.68 12.51
C GLN A 220 -46.17 5.17 12.25
N LYS A 221 -44.98 4.57 12.36
CA LYS A 221 -44.80 3.12 12.13
C LYS A 221 -45.11 2.25 13.34
N ASP A 222 -45.08 2.80 14.55
CA ASP A 222 -45.27 2.02 15.78
C ASP A 222 -46.74 1.78 16.16
N ALA A 223 -47.70 2.26 15.37
CA ALA A 223 -49.14 2.10 15.65
C ALA A 223 -49.85 0.98 14.85
N ARG A 224 -49.13 0.18 14.04
CA ARG A 224 -49.76 -0.91 13.23
C ARG A 224 -48.99 -2.23 13.28
N LEU A 225 -48.74 -2.74 14.47
CA LEU A 225 -48.40 -4.15 14.70
C LEU A 225 -49.58 -4.83 15.37
N GLY A 226 -50.55 -5.24 14.56
CA GLY A 226 -51.74 -5.91 15.06
C GLY A 226 -52.81 -6.19 14.02
N GLN A 227 -52.46 -6.74 12.85
CA GLN A 227 -53.41 -7.51 12.04
C GLN A 227 -52.70 -8.32 10.96
N THR A 228 -52.61 -9.62 11.21
CA THR A 228 -52.30 -10.66 10.23
C THR A 228 -53.53 -10.90 9.37
N VAL A 229 -53.51 -10.51 8.10
CA VAL A 229 -54.40 -11.08 7.08
C VAL A 229 -53.58 -11.32 5.81
N LYS A 230 -53.59 -12.59 5.39
CA LYS A 230 -53.10 -13.05 4.10
C LYS A 230 -54.07 -12.53 3.04
N GLU A 231 -53.59 -11.77 2.07
CA GLU A 231 -54.24 -11.73 0.77
C GLU A 231 -53.26 -11.34 -0.33
N SER A 232 -53.08 -12.30 -1.22
CA SER A 232 -52.52 -12.18 -2.56
C SER A 232 -53.30 -11.16 -3.38
N LEU A 233 -52.61 -10.35 -4.17
CA LEU A 233 -52.86 -10.10 -5.60
C LEU A 233 -51.78 -9.13 -6.16
N PRO A 234 -51.52 -9.15 -7.48
CA PRO A 234 -50.39 -8.46 -8.11
C PRO A 234 -50.74 -7.00 -8.46
N TYR A 235 -49.83 -6.07 -8.18
CA TYR A 235 -49.99 -4.67 -8.60
C TYR A 235 -48.96 -4.34 -9.68
N GLN A 236 -49.47 -4.03 -10.87
CA GLN A 236 -48.74 -3.45 -11.99
C GLN A 236 -48.21 -2.07 -11.59
N ALA A 237 -46.90 -1.86 -11.71
CA ALA A 237 -46.32 -0.53 -11.62
C ALA A 237 -46.27 0.08 -13.04
N GLN A 238 -47.11 1.08 -13.26
CA GLN A 238 -46.96 2.04 -14.35
C GLN A 238 -45.73 2.92 -14.04
N VAL A 239 -44.81 2.99 -14.99
CA VAL A 239 -43.67 3.90 -14.96
C VAL A 239 -44.16 5.21 -15.57
N GLU A 240 -44.41 6.22 -14.75
CA GLU A 240 -44.60 7.59 -15.23
C GLU A 240 -43.23 8.24 -15.45
N ASP A 241 -42.98 8.60 -16.71
CA ASP A 241 -41.81 9.33 -17.18
C ASP A 241 -41.80 10.75 -16.61
N VAL A 242 -40.95 10.99 -15.60
CA VAL A 242 -40.61 12.36 -15.19
C VAL A 242 -39.59 12.92 -16.18
N SER A 243 -40.11 13.64 -17.19
CA SER A 243 -39.33 14.43 -18.14
C SER A 243 -38.64 15.60 -17.44
N PHE A 244 -37.33 15.52 -17.24
CA PHE A 244 -36.50 16.67 -16.91
C PHE A 244 -36.16 17.45 -18.18
N HIS A 245 -36.72 18.66 -18.30
CA HIS A 245 -36.27 19.66 -19.27
C HIS A 245 -34.87 20.15 -18.90
N VAL A 246 -33.88 19.75 -19.69
CA VAL A 246 -32.51 20.29 -19.66
C VAL A 246 -32.46 21.51 -20.58
N CYS A 247 -32.31 22.70 -20.01
CA CYS A 247 -31.94 23.89 -20.78
C CYS A 247 -30.50 23.75 -21.31
N PRO A 248 -30.26 23.94 -22.63
CA PRO A 248 -28.91 24.04 -23.17
C PRO A 248 -28.45 25.50 -23.12
N ILE A 249 -27.43 25.79 -22.31
CA ILE A 249 -26.62 27.00 -22.49
C ILE A 249 -25.33 26.57 -23.20
N LEU A 250 -25.14 27.18 -24.36
CA LEU A 250 -24.08 27.00 -25.36
C LEU A 250 -22.68 27.44 -24.86
N PRO A 251 -21.62 27.13 -25.64
CA PRO A 251 -20.27 26.83 -25.15
C PRO A 251 -19.35 28.03 -25.24
N ASN A 252 -18.22 28.00 -24.52
CA ASN A 252 -17.02 28.67 -25.00
C ASN A 252 -15.72 28.11 -24.41
N TRP A 253 -14.85 27.69 -25.33
CA TRP A 253 -13.40 27.90 -25.37
C TRP A 253 -12.55 27.22 -24.30
N TYR A 254 -11.69 26.28 -24.72
CA TYR A 254 -10.23 26.36 -24.52
C TYR A 254 -9.51 25.35 -25.47
N PRO A 255 -8.39 25.72 -26.12
CA PRO A 255 -7.67 24.90 -27.10
C PRO A 255 -6.86 23.73 -26.49
N PRO A 256 -6.49 22.71 -27.30
CA PRO A 256 -5.76 21.54 -26.85
C PRO A 256 -4.27 21.86 -26.63
N VAL A 257 -3.80 21.69 -25.38
CA VAL A 257 -2.36 21.67 -25.09
C VAL A 257 -1.83 20.29 -25.47
N SER A 258 -0.96 20.29 -26.47
CA SER A 258 -0.19 19.15 -26.98
C SER A 258 0.50 18.39 -25.84
N MET A 259 0.08 17.13 -25.65
CA MET A 259 0.61 16.24 -24.62
C MET A 259 1.79 15.47 -25.21
N TYR A 260 3.02 15.97 -25.01
CA TYR A 260 4.24 15.22 -25.27
C TYR A 260 4.34 14.05 -24.27
N ILE A 261 4.08 12.83 -24.73
CA ILE A 261 4.34 11.60 -24.00
C ILE A 261 5.80 11.23 -24.25
N PHE A 262 6.68 11.53 -23.30
CA PHE A 262 8.00 10.92 -23.23
C PHE A 262 7.84 9.45 -22.78
N LEU A 263 7.97 8.53 -23.73
CA LEU A 263 8.17 7.11 -23.45
C LEU A 263 9.53 6.92 -22.77
N ASN A 264 9.51 6.70 -21.45
CA ASN A 264 10.68 6.23 -20.71
C ASN A 264 10.89 4.75 -21.03
N TYR A 265 11.85 4.47 -21.91
CA TYR A 265 12.39 3.13 -22.11
C TYR A 265 13.10 2.67 -20.83
N ASN A 266 12.55 1.62 -20.23
CA ASN A 266 13.16 0.88 -19.14
C ASN A 266 14.17 -0.11 -19.74
N TRP A 267 15.44 0.29 -19.87
CA TRP A 267 16.53 -0.64 -20.12
C TRP A 267 17.07 -1.15 -18.80
N ASN A 268 16.56 -2.30 -18.41
CA ASN A 268 17.25 -3.23 -17.52
C ASN A 268 18.09 -4.15 -18.43
N LEU A 269 19.41 -4.19 -18.26
CA LEU A 269 20.30 -5.36 -18.41
C LEU A 269 21.77 -4.91 -18.54
N TYR A 270 22.65 -5.76 -18.00
CA TYR A 270 24.13 -5.73 -18.02
C TYR A 270 24.84 -4.89 -16.95
N LEU A 271 24.97 -5.49 -15.76
CA LEU A 271 26.14 -5.33 -14.89
C LEU A 271 27.20 -6.37 -15.31
N PRO A 272 28.39 -5.98 -15.79
CA PRO A 272 29.49 -6.93 -15.96
C PRO A 272 30.04 -7.32 -14.59
N ARG A 273 30.18 -8.63 -14.41
CA ARG A 273 30.85 -9.30 -13.30
C ARG A 273 32.32 -8.88 -13.30
N LEU A 274 32.73 -8.07 -12.33
CA LEU A 274 34.13 -7.72 -12.10
C LEU A 274 34.86 -8.98 -11.60
N GLU A 275 35.60 -9.62 -12.49
CA GLU A 275 36.60 -10.62 -12.14
C GLU A 275 37.80 -9.90 -11.53
N ILE A 276 38.16 -10.31 -10.31
CA ILE A 276 39.36 -9.86 -9.61
C ILE A 276 40.53 -10.69 -10.17
N PRO A 277 41.53 -10.10 -10.84
CA PRO A 277 42.69 -10.86 -11.30
C PRO A 277 43.52 -11.31 -10.09
N THR A 278 43.68 -12.61 -9.95
CA THR A 278 44.62 -13.23 -9.01
C THR A 278 46.06 -12.95 -9.46
N ALA A 279 46.87 -12.51 -8.50
CA ALA A 279 48.26 -12.15 -8.67
C ALA A 279 49.14 -13.39 -8.96
N THR A 280 49.39 -13.66 -10.24
CA THR A 280 50.53 -14.44 -10.73
C THR A 280 50.69 -14.12 -12.21
N ASP A 281 51.46 -13.09 -12.54
CA ASP A 281 52.24 -13.03 -13.77
C ASP A 281 53.30 -11.94 -13.62
N LEU A 282 54.33 -12.32 -12.86
CA LEU A 282 55.65 -11.73 -12.94
C LEU A 282 56.35 -12.35 -14.15
N GLN A 283 57.01 -11.49 -14.91
CA GLN A 283 58.14 -11.73 -15.81
C GLN A 283 57.86 -11.57 -17.32
N ALA A 284 58.88 -11.00 -17.96
CA ALA A 284 59.08 -10.79 -19.38
C ALA A 284 58.30 -9.62 -20.00
N THR A 285 58.95 -8.46 -20.06
CA THR A 285 59.61 -8.04 -21.31
C THR A 285 60.41 -6.76 -21.09
N GLY A 286 61.73 -6.89 -21.15
CA GLY A 286 62.61 -5.75 -21.38
C GLY A 286 62.46 -5.26 -22.81
N ARG A 287 62.29 -3.96 -23.01
CA ARG A 287 62.42 -3.34 -24.34
C ARG A 287 62.95 -1.91 -24.24
N THR A 288 64.27 -1.84 -24.32
CA THR A 288 65.14 -0.77 -24.84
C THR A 288 64.46 0.54 -25.29
N HIS A 289 64.67 1.63 -24.56
CA HIS A 289 64.55 2.98 -25.08
C HIS A 289 65.83 3.35 -25.83
N LYS A 290 65.72 3.53 -27.16
CA LYS A 290 66.73 4.21 -27.96
C LYS A 290 66.57 5.71 -27.80
N LEU A 291 67.70 6.36 -27.50
CA LEU A 291 67.96 7.77 -27.68
C LEU A 291 67.55 8.21 -29.10
N PHE A 292 66.86 9.35 -29.17
CA PHE A 292 66.95 10.24 -30.33
C PHE A 292 67.04 11.67 -29.82
N GLU A 293 68.27 12.19 -29.81
CA GLU A 293 68.57 13.60 -29.97
C GLU A 293 68.06 14.06 -31.34
N HIS A 294 67.54 15.29 -31.45
CA HIS A 294 68.18 16.34 -32.24
C HIS A 294 67.40 17.67 -32.16
N LYS A 295 68.18 18.72 -31.87
CA LYS A 295 68.18 20.11 -32.38
C LYS A 295 66.85 20.77 -32.73
#